data_AF-A0A496A9G3-F1
#
_entry.id   AF-A0A496A9G3-F1
#
_cell.length_a   1.000
_cell.length_b   1.000
_cell.length_c   1.000
_cell.angle_alpha   90.00
_cell.angle_beta   90.00
_cell.angle_gamma   90.00
#
_symmetry.space_group_name_H-M   'P 1'
#
loop_
_entity.id
_entity.type
_entity.pdbx_description
1 polymer ?
#
loop_
_entity_poly.entity_id
_entity_poly.type
_entity_poly.pdbx_seq_one_letter_code
_entity_poly.pdbx_strand_id
1 'polypeptide(L)' 'MPTVRELIMKFFRDHPDDVFRTTTVTDWVKVKYHQAHGREPVDVSTPINDLSHEGFLIRVGHGRYKYRRS' A
#
# COMPACT_ATOMS: atom_id res chain seq x y z
N MET A 1 5.00 -14.73 7.07
CA MET A 1 5.08 -14.07 5.75
C MET A 1 4.21 -12.82 5.80
N PRO A 2 4.65 -11.66 5.30
CA PRO A 2 3.91 -10.41 5.45
C PRO A 2 2.58 -10.45 4.69
N THR A 3 1.55 -9.86 5.27
CA THR A 3 0.26 -9.61 4.63
C THR A 3 0.36 -8.47 3.63
N VAL A 4 -0.62 -8.37 2.73
CA VAL A 4 -0.76 -7.23 1.81
C VAL A 4 -0.80 -5.91 2.57
N ARG A 5 -1.57 -5.84 3.67
CA ARG A 5 -1.70 -4.64 4.50
C ARG A 5 -0.36 -4.23 5.11
N GLU A 6 0.39 -5.18 5.68
CA GLU A 6 1.73 -4.91 6.24
C GLU A 6 2.72 -4.41 5.18
N LEU A 7 2.66 -4.98 3.97
CA LEU A 7 3.48 -4.51 2.84
C LEU A 7 3.12 -3.08 2.43
N ILE A 8 1.84 -2.75 2.31
CA ILE A 8 1.40 -1.37 2.00
C ILE A 8 1.87 -0.41 3.10
N MET A 9 1.66 -0.77 4.37
CA MET A 9 2.08 0.06 5.50
C MET A 9 3.59 0.28 5.51
N LYS A 10 4.37 -0.76 5.21
CA LYS A 10 5.83 -0.66 5.08
C LYS A 10 6.21 0.29 3.94
N PHE A 11 5.63 0.12 2.76
CA PHE A 11 5.92 0.96 1.59
C PHE A 11 5.76 2.46 1.90
N PHE A 12 4.64 2.84 2.52
CA PHE A 12 4.37 4.24 2.86
C PHE A 12 5.16 4.77 4.06
N ARG A 13 5.51 3.92 5.02
CA ARG A 13 6.41 4.31 6.14
C ARG A 13 7.84 4.57 5.67
N ASP A 14 8.31 3.79 4.71
CA ASP A 14 9.64 3.95 4.11
C ASP A 14 9.71 5.21 3.21
N HIS A 15 8.56 5.73 2.77
CA HIS A 15 8.42 6.90 1.88
C HIS A 15 7.36 7.90 2.40
N PRO A 16 7.58 8.50 3.58
CA PRO A 16 6.54 9.25 4.29
C PRO A 16 6.19 10.61 3.65
N ASP A 17 7.11 11.19 2.86
CA ASP A 17 6.92 12.49 2.24
C ASP A 17 6.32 12.43 0.83
N ASP A 18 6.37 11.26 0.21
CA ASP A 18 6.02 11.04 -1.18
C ASP A 18 4.53 10.73 -1.38
N VAL A 19 4.07 10.99 -2.59
CA VAL A 19 2.71 10.68 -3.05
C VAL A 19 2.81 9.59 -4.12
N PHE A 20 2.12 8.47 -3.88
CA PHE A 20 2.14 7.35 -4.83
C PHE A 20 0.77 7.09 -5.41
N ARG A 21 0.77 6.63 -6.66
CA ARG A 21 -0.42 6.09 -7.31
C ARG A 21 -0.71 4.69 -6.77
N THR A 22 -1.98 4.30 -6.72
CA THR A 22 -2.40 2.95 -6.34
C THR A 22 -1.65 1.88 -7.14
N THR A 23 -1.48 2.08 -8.45
CA THR A 23 -0.76 1.16 -9.34
C THR A 23 0.68 0.92 -8.87
N THR A 24 1.41 1.99 -8.54
CA THR A 24 2.81 1.90 -8.07
C THR A 24 2.93 1.09 -6.78
N VAL A 25 2.02 1.32 -5.84
CA VAL A 25 2.00 0.56 -4.58
C VAL A 25 1.63 -0.89 -4.86
N THR A 26 0.62 -1.14 -5.71
CA THR A 26 0.17 -2.48 -6.08
C THR A 26 1.27 -3.30 -6.73
N ASP A 27 2.02 -2.73 -7.67
CA ASP A 27 3.11 -3.43 -8.36
C ASP A 27 4.21 -3.84 -7.37
N TRP A 28 4.60 -2.94 -6.47
CA TRP A 28 5.59 -3.24 -5.43
C TRP A 28 5.09 -4.32 -4.47
N VAL A 29 3.83 -4.24 -4.02
CA VAL A 29 3.22 -5.21 -3.11
C VAL A 29 3.14 -6.59 -3.77
N LYS A 30 2.75 -6.68 -5.05
CA LYS A 30 2.70 -7.94 -5.81
C LYS A 30 4.07 -8.62 -5.83
N VAL A 31 5.13 -7.88 -6.14
CA VAL A 31 6.50 -8.41 -6.13
C VAL A 31 6.89 -8.94 -4.76
N LYS A 32 6.69 -8.15 -3.70
CA LYS A 32 7.06 -8.55 -2.33
C LYS A 32 6.22 -9.71 -1.80
N TYR A 33 4.94 -9.73 -2.12
CA TYR A 33 4.05 -10.81 -1.73
C TYR A 33 4.39 -12.10 -2.48
N HIS A 34 4.67 -12.04 -3.78
CA HIS A 34 5.12 -13.21 -4.54
C HIS A 34 6.44 -13.78 -4.02
N GLN A 35 7.43 -12.92 -3.73
CA GLN A 35 8.70 -13.35 -3.13
C GLN A 35 8.50 -14.04 -1.79
N ALA A 36 7.54 -13.59 -0.99
CA ALA A 36 7.28 -14.16 0.32
C ALA A 36 6.41 -15.42 0.27
N HIS A 37 5.41 -15.51 -0.61
CA HIS A 37 4.36 -16.54 -0.59
C HIS A 37 4.39 -17.49 -1.79
N GLY A 38 5.20 -17.21 -2.82
CA GLY A 38 5.23 -17.98 -4.07
C GLY A 38 4.03 -17.78 -4.99
N ARG A 39 3.15 -16.80 -4.71
CA ARG A 39 1.95 -16.47 -5.48
C ARG A 39 1.63 -14.98 -5.42
N GLU A 40 0.85 -14.47 -6.36
CA GLU A 40 0.37 -13.09 -6.29
C GLU A 40 -0.76 -12.92 -5.25
N PRO A 41 -0.89 -11.72 -4.66
CA PRO A 41 -2.03 -11.39 -3.82
C PRO A 41 -3.30 -11.27 -4.67
N VAL A 42 -4.42 -11.75 -4.14
CA VAL A 42 -5.73 -11.71 -4.82
C VAL A 42 -6.22 -10.27 -4.97
N ASP A 43 -6.05 -9.46 -3.93
CA ASP A 43 -6.45 -8.06 -3.92
C ASP A 43 -5.48 -7.21 -3.09
N VAL A 44 -5.18 -6.03 -3.62
CA VAL A 44 -4.35 -4.99 -2.98
C VAL A 44 -5.14 -3.68 -2.83
N SER A 45 -6.21 -3.50 -3.60
CA SER A 45 -6.97 -2.26 -3.64
C SER A 45 -7.83 -2.07 -2.40
N THR A 46 -8.51 -3.14 -1.92
CA THR A 46 -9.33 -3.05 -0.70
C THR A 46 -8.48 -2.67 0.51
N PRO A 47 -7.32 -3.31 0.78
CA PRO A 47 -6.44 -2.89 1.89
C PRO A 47 -5.93 -1.45 1.79
N ILE A 48 -5.70 -0.91 0.58
CA ILE A 48 -5.32 0.51 0.40
C ILE A 48 -6.48 1.43 0.80
N ASN A 49 -7.70 1.11 0.36
CA ASN A 49 -8.89 1.90 0.70
C ASN A 49 -9.19 1.85 2.20
N ASP A 50 -9.08 0.69 2.83
CA ASP A 50 -9.28 0.52 4.27
C ASP A 50 -8.26 1.36 5.06
N LEU A 51 -6.98 1.29 4.70
CA LEU A 51 -5.94 2.14 5.32
C LEU A 51 -6.19 3.64 5.09
N SER A 52 -6.84 4.02 3.99
CA SER A 52 -7.26 5.41 3.79
C SER A 52 -8.46 5.80 4.66
N HIS A 53 -9.42 4.91 4.88
CA HIS A 53 -10.58 5.16 5.75
C HIS A 53 -10.20 5.21 7.23
N GLU A 54 -9.31 4.33 7.67
CA GLU A 54 -8.68 4.37 9.01
C GLU A 54 -7.77 5.62 9.18
N GLY A 55 -7.46 6.26 8.05
CA GLY A 55 -6.64 7.45 7.95
C GLY A 55 -5.15 7.19 8.09
N PHE A 56 -4.68 5.95 8.05
CA PHE A 56 -3.26 5.66 7.89
C PHE A 56 -2.70 6.27 6.60
N LEU A 57 -3.51 6.29 5.52
CA LEU A 57 -3.22 6.99 4.27
C LEU A 57 -4.13 8.21 4.10
N ILE A 58 -3.59 9.27 3.52
CA ILE A 58 -4.34 10.44 3.08
C ILE A 58 -4.54 10.32 1.57
N ARG A 59 -5.79 10.29 1.12
CA ARG A 59 -6.12 10.35 -0.32
C ARG A 59 -5.98 11.80 -0.80
N VAL A 60 -4.93 12.07 -1.56
CA VAL A 60 -4.64 13.42 -2.11
C VAL A 60 -5.22 13.64 -3.51
N GLY A 61 -5.80 12.59 -4.12
CA GLY A 61 -6.48 12.68 -5.40
C GLY A 61 -6.98 11.31 -5.88
N HIS A 62 -7.49 11.25 -7.11
CA HIS A 62 -7.94 9.99 -7.70
C HIS A 62 -6.79 8.97 -7.78
N GLY A 63 -6.90 7.88 -7.00
CA GLY A 63 -5.88 6.83 -6.91
C GLY A 63 -4.52 7.29 -6.41
N ARG A 64 -4.43 8.41 -5.68
CA ARG A 64 -3.16 8.94 -5.14
C ARG A 64 -3.23 9.03 -3.63
N TYR A 65 -2.25 8.42 -2.97
CA TYR A 65 -2.19 8.30 -1.52
C TYR A 65 -0.83 8.80 -1.00
N LYS A 66 -0.87 9.38 0.20
CA LYS A 66 0.30 9.78 0.99
C LYS A 66 0.20 9.17 2.39
N TYR A 67 1.33 8.94 3.03
CA TYR A 67 1.35 8.53 4.43
C TYR A 67 0.79 9.63 5.36
N ARG A 68 -0.17 9.31 6.24
CA ARG A 68 -0.58 10.23 7.31
C ARG A 68 0.50 10.21 8.39
N ARG A 69 1.41 11.18 8.33
CA ARG A 69 2.25 11.51 9.48
C ARG A 69 1.32 11.94 10.62
N SER A 70 1.40 11.23 11.74
CA SER A 70 0.80 11.64 13.00
C SER A 70 1.82 12.41 13.82
#